data_AF-Q9ZB38-F1
#
_entry.id   AF-Q9ZB38-F1
#
_cell.length_a   1.000
_cell.length_b   1.000
_cell.length_c   1.000
_cell.angle_alpha   90.00
_cell.angle_beta   90.00
_cell.angle_gamma   90.00
#
_symmetry.space_group_name_H-M   'P 1'
#
loop_
_entity.id
_entity.type
_entity.pdbx_description
1 polymer ?
#
loop_
_entity_poly.entity_id
_entity_poly.type
_entity_poly.pdbx_seq_one_letter_code
_entity_poly.pdbx_strand_id
1 'polypeptide(L)'
;MKLLKNKKFWAITLGVTLVGAGVVAVAASCSSSNVKSKLSSQLVKSKDEKSFYAVYDIENFDDLTENDKKALNEAEFNVAITSAENKTENATTKGHLLNKKIYVKLPREPKAKEQLTIINKGGLLKTASLVLPDNFNYQTENIGFETKPGSGETTKPGSGETTKPGSGETTKPGSGETTKPGSGET
;
A
#
# COMPACT_ATOMS: atom_id res chain seq x y z
N MET A 1 -32.85 -33.82 67.31
CA MET A 1 -32.72 -32.68 66.36
C MET A 1 -31.26 -32.28 66.28
N LYS A 2 -30.59 -32.49 65.14
CA LYS A 2 -29.23 -32.01 64.88
C LYS A 2 -29.16 -31.53 63.43
N LEU A 3 -28.74 -30.28 63.30
CA LEU A 3 -28.84 -29.40 62.15
C LEU A 3 -28.06 -29.89 60.92
N LEU A 4 -28.67 -29.67 59.76
CA LEU A 4 -28.15 -29.98 58.43
C LEU A 4 -26.79 -29.30 58.18
N LYS A 5 -25.86 -30.10 57.66
CA LYS A 5 -24.52 -29.69 57.26
C LYS A 5 -24.56 -29.02 55.88
N ASN A 6 -24.03 -27.80 55.84
CA ASN A 6 -23.08 -27.29 54.85
C ASN A 6 -23.49 -27.39 53.36
N LYS A 7 -24.03 -26.30 52.81
CA LYS A 7 -24.00 -26.04 51.36
C LYS A 7 -23.16 -24.79 51.12
N LYS A 8 -21.92 -25.02 50.68
CA LYS A 8 -21.04 -23.96 50.17
C LYS A 8 -21.58 -23.51 48.82
N PHE A 9 -22.17 -22.33 48.78
CA PHE A 9 -22.54 -21.66 47.54
C PHE A 9 -21.26 -21.23 46.83
N TRP A 10 -20.97 -21.86 45.68
CA TRP A 10 -20.01 -21.33 44.74
C TRP A 10 -20.68 -20.17 44.01
N ALA A 11 -20.30 -18.94 44.36
CA ALA A 11 -20.67 -17.74 43.62
C ALA A 11 -19.92 -17.77 42.28
N ILE A 12 -20.59 -18.24 41.23
CA ILE A 12 -20.13 -18.07 39.85
C ILE A 12 -20.42 -16.61 39.48
N THR A 13 -19.46 -15.75 39.74
CA THR A 13 -19.43 -14.41 39.16
C THR A 13 -19.29 -14.60 37.64
N LEU A 14 -20.39 -14.36 36.92
CA LEU A 14 -20.35 -14.16 35.48
C LEU A 14 -19.63 -12.82 35.25
N GLY A 15 -18.30 -12.88 35.19
CA GLY A 15 -17.50 -11.79 34.66
C GLY A 15 -17.90 -11.60 33.20
N VAL A 16 -18.79 -10.65 32.94
CA VAL A 16 -18.98 -10.10 31.61
C VAL A 16 -17.69 -9.36 31.30
N THR A 17 -16.71 -10.07 30.75
CA THR A 17 -15.61 -9.45 30.03
C THR A 17 -16.23 -8.79 28.81
N LEU A 18 -16.62 -7.52 29.02
CA LEU A 18 -16.88 -6.60 27.95
C LEU A 18 -15.59 -6.54 27.15
N VAL A 19 -15.51 -7.29 26.05
CA VAL A 19 -14.48 -7.09 25.04
C VAL A 19 -14.78 -5.70 24.50
N GLY A 20 -14.15 -4.70 25.10
CA GLY A 20 -14.30 -3.32 24.73
C GLY A 20 -13.84 -3.19 23.29
N ALA A 21 -14.78 -3.28 22.35
CA ALA A 21 -14.61 -2.74 21.02
C ALA A 21 -14.51 -1.23 21.23
N GLY A 22 -13.28 -0.76 21.51
CA GLY A 22 -12.96 0.65 21.64
C GLY A 22 -13.50 1.32 20.38
N VAL A 23 -14.53 2.15 20.56
CA VAL A 23 -15.15 2.86 19.45
C VAL A 23 -14.09 3.81 18.93
N VAL A 24 -13.52 3.44 17.79
CA VAL A 24 -12.54 4.25 17.10
C VAL A 24 -13.27 5.49 16.56
N ALA A 25 -12.98 6.66 17.13
CA ALA A 25 -13.50 7.92 16.63
C ALA A 25 -12.81 8.26 15.30
N VAL A 26 -13.49 7.99 14.18
CA VAL A 26 -13.03 8.38 12.84
C VAL A 26 -13.70 9.70 12.48
N ALA A 27 -12.93 10.78 12.34
CA ALA A 27 -13.46 12.02 11.79
C ALA A 27 -13.85 11.81 10.32
N ALA A 28 -15.10 12.07 9.97
CA ALA A 28 -15.60 11.92 8.60
C ALA A 28 -15.20 13.13 7.77
N SER A 29 -14.15 13.01 6.96
CA SER A 29 -13.87 13.98 5.91
C SER A 29 -14.69 13.66 4.67
N CYS A 30 -15.29 14.68 4.05
CA CYS A 30 -15.97 14.54 2.78
C CYS A 30 -14.97 14.29 1.64
N SER A 31 -15.24 13.29 0.80
CA SER A 31 -14.61 13.17 -0.52
C SER A 31 -15.48 13.89 -1.54
N SER A 32 -14.86 14.56 -2.50
CA SER A 32 -15.56 15.20 -3.64
C SER A 32 -15.78 14.23 -4.81
N SER A 33 -15.49 12.94 -4.60
CA SER A 33 -15.57 11.88 -5.62
C SER A 33 -16.78 10.96 -5.38
N ASN A 34 -17.19 10.26 -6.45
CA ASN A 34 -18.14 9.14 -6.43
C ASN A 34 -17.56 7.88 -5.75
N VAL A 35 -16.26 7.85 -5.44
CA VAL A 35 -15.62 6.72 -4.76
C VAL A 35 -16.06 6.66 -3.30
N LYS A 36 -16.80 5.61 -2.95
CA LYS A 36 -17.17 5.29 -1.56
C LYS A 36 -16.06 4.46 -0.95
N SER A 37 -15.45 5.00 0.09
CA SER A 37 -14.34 4.36 0.78
C SER A 37 -14.48 4.40 2.29
N LYS A 38 -13.91 3.37 2.93
CA LYS A 38 -13.86 3.22 4.38
C LYS A 38 -12.44 2.85 4.81
N LEU A 39 -11.88 3.58 5.76
CA LEU A 39 -10.61 3.19 6.36
C LEU A 39 -10.85 1.97 7.27
N SER A 40 -10.08 0.91 7.05
CA SER A 40 -10.04 -0.25 7.95
C SER A 40 -9.44 0.14 9.30
N SER A 41 -10.04 -0.32 10.39
CA SER A 41 -9.48 -0.19 11.73
C SER A 41 -8.26 -1.09 11.94
N GLN A 42 -8.03 -2.04 11.04
CA GLN A 42 -6.95 -3.01 11.12
C GLN A 42 -5.82 -2.63 10.15
N LEU A 43 -4.60 -2.57 10.69
CA LEU A 43 -3.39 -2.28 9.91
C LEU A 43 -2.83 -3.56 9.30
N VAL A 44 -2.03 -3.40 8.26
CA VAL A 44 -1.34 -4.51 7.60
C VAL A 44 0.16 -4.33 7.74
N LYS A 45 0.87 -5.43 7.99
CA LYS A 45 2.33 -5.48 7.87
C LYS A 45 2.73 -6.35 6.71
N SER A 46 3.80 -5.96 6.03
CA SER A 46 4.43 -6.77 4.99
C SER A 46 5.05 -8.03 5.59
N LYS A 47 5.29 -9.03 4.74
CA LYS A 47 5.89 -10.32 5.14
C LYS A 47 7.30 -10.19 5.73
N ASP A 48 8.07 -9.21 5.28
CA ASP A 48 9.38 -8.86 5.83
C ASP A 48 9.30 -8.05 7.13
N GLU A 49 8.09 -7.70 7.58
CA GLU A 49 7.78 -6.94 8.80
C GLU A 49 8.40 -5.53 8.86
N LYS A 50 8.89 -5.01 7.73
CA LYS A 50 9.52 -3.68 7.66
C LYS A 50 8.59 -2.58 7.18
N SER A 51 7.50 -2.94 6.49
CA SER A 51 6.55 -1.99 5.95
C SER A 51 5.17 -2.18 6.55
N PHE A 52 4.57 -1.07 6.95
CA PHE A 52 3.27 -1.02 7.62
C PHE A 52 2.32 -0.21 6.76
N TYR A 53 1.07 -0.64 6.71
CA TYR A 53 0.08 -0.10 5.79
C TYR A 53 -1.24 0.17 6.51
N ALA A 54 -1.82 1.31 6.20
CA ALA A 54 -3.24 1.54 6.38
C ALA A 54 -4.00 1.09 5.14
N VAL A 55 -5.23 0.60 5.32
CA VAL A 55 -6.01 -0.01 4.25
C VAL A 55 -7.32 0.71 4.09
N TYR A 56 -7.60 1.18 2.89
CA TYR A 56 -8.92 1.64 2.48
C TYR A 56 -9.66 0.54 1.75
N ASP A 57 -10.86 0.22 2.21
CA ASP A 57 -11.83 -0.58 1.47
C ASP A 57 -12.58 0.33 0.50
N ILE A 58 -12.62 -0.03 -0.79
CA ILE A 58 -13.40 0.67 -1.80
C ILE A 58 -14.74 -0.05 -1.97
N GLU A 59 -15.77 0.49 -1.34
CA GLU A 59 -17.07 -0.19 -1.16
C GLU A 59 -17.83 -0.36 -2.47
N ASN A 60 -17.70 0.59 -3.39
CA ASN A 60 -18.37 0.58 -4.70
C ASN A 60 -17.41 0.29 -5.86
N PHE A 61 -16.31 -0.42 -5.62
CA PHE A 61 -15.24 -0.60 -6.62
C PHE A 61 -15.72 -1.16 -7.96
N ASP A 62 -16.63 -2.14 -7.94
CA ASP A 62 -17.14 -2.78 -9.16
C ASP A 62 -18.00 -1.83 -10.01
N ASP A 63 -18.61 -0.84 -9.37
CA ASP A 63 -19.47 0.17 -10.01
C ASP A 63 -18.67 1.36 -10.56
N LEU A 64 -17.36 1.42 -10.29
CA LEU A 64 -16.49 2.52 -10.72
C LEU A 64 -16.17 2.42 -12.21
N THR A 65 -16.00 3.59 -12.84
CA THR A 65 -15.53 3.66 -14.23
C THR A 65 -14.06 3.28 -14.33
N GLU A 66 -13.58 2.94 -15.53
CA GLU A 66 -12.15 2.67 -15.76
C GLU A 66 -11.27 3.88 -15.46
N ASN A 67 -11.78 5.10 -15.69
CA ASN A 67 -11.08 6.33 -15.32
C ASN A 67 -10.96 6.48 -13.80
N ASP A 68 -12.02 6.16 -13.05
CA ASP A 68 -11.99 6.19 -11.58
C ASP A 68 -10.99 5.17 -11.04
N LYS A 69 -11.00 3.94 -11.57
CA LYS A 69 -10.04 2.88 -11.18
C LYS A 69 -8.61 3.28 -11.50
N LYS A 70 -8.36 3.92 -12.65
CA LYS A 70 -7.05 4.46 -13.01
C LYS A 70 -6.61 5.55 -12.03
N ALA A 71 -7.49 6.50 -11.71
CA ALA A 71 -7.21 7.56 -10.75
C ALA A 71 -6.91 6.99 -9.34
N LEU A 72 -7.61 5.94 -8.92
CA LEU A 72 -7.34 5.22 -7.68
C LEU A 72 -5.96 4.54 -7.68
N ASN A 73 -5.53 3.98 -8.81
CA ASN A 73 -4.22 3.36 -8.95
C ASN A 73 -3.05 4.38 -8.94
N GLU A 74 -3.32 5.63 -9.31
CA GLU A 74 -2.33 6.73 -9.33
C GLU A 74 -2.42 7.63 -8.09
N ALA A 75 -3.32 7.30 -7.15
CA ALA A 75 -3.61 8.13 -5.99
C ALA A 75 -2.39 8.31 -5.06
N GLU A 76 -2.10 9.57 -4.71
CA GLU A 76 -1.08 9.92 -3.73
C GLU A 76 -1.67 10.31 -2.37
N PHE A 77 -0.91 10.01 -1.32
CA PHE A 77 -1.31 10.21 0.05
C PHE A 77 -0.22 10.95 0.83
N ASN A 78 -0.63 11.92 1.62
CA ASN A 78 0.16 12.45 2.72
C ASN A 78 -0.25 11.69 3.98
N VAL A 79 0.72 11.04 4.61
CA VAL A 79 0.49 10.23 5.80
C VAL A 79 1.32 10.80 6.93
N ALA A 80 0.73 10.89 8.11
CA ALA A 80 1.41 11.36 9.31
C ALA A 80 1.08 10.47 10.51
N ILE A 81 2.09 10.18 11.32
CA ILE A 81 1.93 9.57 12.64
C ILE A 81 2.32 10.61 13.68
N THR A 82 1.39 10.96 14.54
CA THR A 82 1.58 11.88 15.66
C THR A 82 1.61 11.08 16.95
N SER A 83 2.74 11.16 17.66
CA SER A 83 2.91 10.54 18.98
C SER A 83 2.14 11.30 20.08
N ALA A 84 1.99 10.67 21.25
CA ALA A 84 1.40 11.33 22.43
C ALA A 84 2.18 12.58 22.89
N GLU A 85 3.46 12.67 22.54
CA GLU A 85 4.33 13.82 22.82
C GLU A 85 4.22 14.93 21.74
N ASN A 86 3.24 14.84 20.84
CA ASN A 86 3.04 15.76 19.71
C ASN A 86 4.20 15.80 18.71
N LYS A 87 5.09 14.82 18.73
CA LYS A 87 6.07 14.63 17.66
C LYS A 87 5.40 13.97 16.46
N THR A 88 5.47 14.61 15.30
CA THR A 88 4.85 14.15 14.06
C THR A 88 5.90 13.73 13.04
N GLU A 89 5.74 12.54 12.49
CA GLU A 89 6.51 12.03 11.37
C GLU A 89 5.60 11.85 10.17
N ASN A 90 5.99 12.38 9.02
CA ASN A 90 5.18 12.36 7.81
C ASN A 90 5.92 11.75 6.62
N ALA A 91 5.14 11.22 5.68
CA ALA A 91 5.63 10.72 4.40
C ALA A 91 4.59 10.99 3.30
N THR A 92 5.07 11.17 2.08
CA THR A 92 4.23 11.09 0.88
C THR A 92 4.42 9.71 0.26
N THR A 93 3.32 9.03 -0.07
CA THR A 93 3.36 7.71 -0.70
C THR A 93 2.27 7.55 -1.73
N LYS A 94 2.51 6.68 -2.72
CA LYS A 94 1.46 6.23 -3.64
C LYS A 94 0.65 5.12 -2.99
N GLY A 95 -0.66 5.15 -3.17
CA GLY A 95 -1.52 4.04 -2.79
C GLY A 95 -1.30 2.86 -3.74
N HIS A 96 -1.33 1.65 -3.18
CA HIS A 96 -1.29 0.43 -3.98
C HIS A 96 -2.69 -0.15 -4.03
N LEU A 97 -3.30 -0.18 -5.22
CA LEU A 97 -4.62 -0.77 -5.44
C LEU A 97 -4.49 -2.28 -5.66
N LEU A 98 -5.07 -3.09 -4.78
CA LEU A 98 -5.11 -4.55 -4.89
C LEU A 98 -6.41 -5.08 -4.28
N ASN A 99 -7.08 -6.01 -4.96
CA ASN A 99 -8.30 -6.66 -4.46
C ASN A 99 -9.36 -5.68 -3.90
N LYS A 100 -9.65 -4.61 -4.64
CA LYS A 100 -10.61 -3.55 -4.25
C LYS A 100 -10.22 -2.75 -2.99
N LYS A 101 -8.97 -2.88 -2.56
CA LYS A 101 -8.40 -2.18 -1.41
C LYS A 101 -7.25 -1.28 -1.85
N ILE A 102 -7.05 -0.17 -1.16
CA ILE A 102 -5.87 0.68 -1.34
C ILE A 102 -5.01 0.60 -0.09
N TYR A 103 -3.78 0.15 -0.28
CA TYR A 103 -2.78 0.04 0.77
C TYR A 103 -1.90 1.29 0.73
N VAL A 104 -1.86 2.01 1.84
CA VAL A 104 -1.13 3.26 1.99
C VAL A 104 0.01 3.04 2.99
N LYS A 105 1.25 3.14 2.51
CA LYS A 105 2.44 2.89 3.34
C LYS A 105 2.60 3.97 4.42
N LEU A 106 2.83 3.53 5.65
CA LEU A 106 3.09 4.39 6.79
C LEU A 106 4.58 4.79 6.86
N PRO A 107 4.92 5.97 7.42
CA PRO A 107 6.30 6.44 7.53
C PRO A 107 7.18 5.54 8.41
N ARG A 108 6.57 4.89 9.41
CA ARG A 108 7.21 3.94 10.33
C ARG A 108 6.18 3.01 10.93
N GLU A 109 6.64 2.08 11.77
CA GLU A 109 5.77 1.29 12.63
C GLU A 109 4.99 2.22 13.58
N PRO A 110 3.64 2.21 13.53
CA PRO A 110 2.84 2.94 14.49
C PRO A 110 2.83 2.24 15.86
N LYS A 111 2.62 3.01 16.92
CA LYS A 111 2.52 2.52 18.31
C LYS A 111 1.12 2.79 18.88
N ALA A 112 0.81 2.12 19.98
CA ALA A 112 -0.44 2.34 20.71
C ALA A 112 -0.60 3.82 21.10
N LYS A 113 -1.85 4.30 21.11
CA LYS A 113 -2.25 5.68 21.45
C LYS A 113 -1.75 6.76 20.50
N GLU A 114 -1.06 6.41 19.41
CA GLU A 114 -0.66 7.37 18.39
C GLU A 114 -1.83 7.70 17.47
N GLN A 115 -1.81 8.91 16.91
CA GLN A 115 -2.77 9.33 15.91
C GLN A 115 -2.17 9.18 14.52
N LEU A 116 -2.83 8.39 13.68
CA LEU A 116 -2.57 8.26 12.26
C LEU A 116 -3.48 9.23 11.49
N THR A 117 -2.90 10.03 10.60
CA THR A 117 -3.64 10.89 9.67
C THR A 117 -3.25 10.54 8.25
N ILE A 118 -4.26 10.31 7.40
CA ILE A 118 -4.07 9.94 5.99
C ILE A 118 -4.94 10.86 5.14
N ILE A 119 -4.30 11.63 4.27
CA ILE A 119 -4.94 12.60 3.39
C ILE A 119 -4.66 12.19 1.95
N ASN A 120 -5.70 11.92 1.17
CA ASN A 120 -5.56 11.73 -0.27
C ASN A 120 -5.41 13.10 -0.96
N LYS A 121 -4.28 13.33 -1.65
CA LYS A 121 -3.99 14.63 -2.29
C LYS A 121 -5.04 15.02 -3.35
N GLY A 122 -5.61 14.04 -4.03
CA GLY A 122 -6.60 14.25 -5.09
C GLY A 122 -8.05 14.39 -4.60
N GLY A 123 -8.31 14.26 -3.31
CA GLY A 123 -9.67 14.28 -2.76
C GLY A 123 -10.58 13.12 -3.20
N LEU A 124 -10.01 12.10 -3.85
CA LEU A 124 -10.71 10.90 -4.32
C LEU A 124 -11.24 10.06 -3.16
N LEU A 125 -10.44 9.94 -2.09
CA LEU A 125 -10.78 9.16 -0.91
C LEU A 125 -10.97 10.06 0.29
N LYS A 126 -11.68 9.55 1.31
CA LYS A 126 -11.95 10.32 2.52
C LYS A 126 -10.65 10.46 3.30
N THR A 127 -10.32 11.69 3.69
CA THR A 127 -9.29 11.89 4.72
C THR A 127 -9.74 11.15 5.97
N ALA A 128 -8.80 10.42 6.56
CA ALA A 128 -9.04 9.64 7.75
C ALA A 128 -8.04 10.02 8.82
N SER A 129 -8.56 10.15 10.04
CA SER A 129 -7.75 10.28 11.26
C SER A 129 -8.18 9.18 12.21
N LEU A 130 -7.19 8.43 12.70
CA LEU A 130 -7.37 7.21 13.48
C LEU A 130 -6.48 7.29 14.72
N VAL A 131 -7.07 7.20 15.92
CA VAL A 131 -6.30 6.99 17.16
C VAL A 131 -6.18 5.50 17.40
N LEU A 132 -4.96 4.99 17.53
CA LEU A 132 -4.70 3.57 17.68
C LEU A 132 -4.96 3.10 19.12
N PRO A 133 -5.74 2.02 19.32
CA PRO A 133 -6.00 1.49 20.65
C PRO A 133 -4.75 0.80 21.24
N ASP A 134 -4.80 0.49 22.53
CA ASP A 134 -3.66 -0.12 23.24
C ASP A 134 -3.22 -1.47 22.67
N ASN A 135 -4.18 -2.24 22.15
CA ASN A 135 -3.96 -3.61 21.69
C ASN A 135 -4.41 -3.80 20.24
N PHE A 136 -3.97 -2.93 19.32
CA PHE A 136 -4.21 -3.18 17.89
C PHE A 136 -3.29 -4.29 17.37
N ASN A 137 -3.74 -5.00 16.35
CA ASN A 137 -2.96 -6.05 15.69
C ASN A 137 -2.77 -5.74 14.20
N TYR A 138 -1.82 -6.45 13.60
CA TYR A 138 -1.60 -6.43 12.16
C TYR A 138 -2.17 -7.68 11.53
N GLN A 139 -2.80 -7.53 10.36
CA GLN A 139 -2.89 -8.65 9.43
C GLN A 139 -1.56 -8.78 8.71
N THR A 140 -1.09 -10.02 8.61
CA THR A 140 0.03 -10.34 7.73
C THR A 140 -0.57 -10.67 6.37
N GLU A 141 -0.32 -9.82 5.38
CA GLU A 141 -0.70 -10.12 4.00
C GLU A 141 0.55 -10.36 3.17
N ASN A 142 0.49 -11.38 2.29
CA ASN A 142 1.53 -11.59 1.28
C ASN A 142 1.32 -10.60 0.14
N ILE A 143 1.52 -9.32 0.42
CA ILE A 143 1.39 -8.29 -0.60
C ILE A 143 2.71 -8.22 -1.35
N GLY A 144 2.77 -8.95 -2.47
CA GLY A 144 3.67 -8.60 -3.55
C GLY A 144 3.19 -7.28 -4.12
N PHE A 145 3.67 -6.15 -3.58
CA PHE A 145 3.69 -4.92 -4.36
C PHE A 145 4.72 -5.17 -5.46
N GLU A 146 4.34 -5.97 -6.47
CA GLU A 146 5.13 -6.10 -7.67
C GLU A 146 5.39 -4.65 -8.12
N THR A 147 6.66 -4.26 -8.07
CA THR A 147 7.15 -3.24 -8.99
C THR A 147 6.89 -3.84 -10.35
N LYS A 148 5.69 -3.61 -10.88
CA LYS A 148 5.39 -3.87 -12.29
C LYS A 148 6.56 -3.19 -13.03
N PRO A 149 7.41 -3.92 -13.77
CA PRO A 149 8.24 -3.24 -14.76
C PRO A 149 7.23 -2.45 -15.58
N GLY A 150 7.49 -1.15 -15.79
CA GLY A 150 6.54 -0.23 -16.43
C GLY A 150 5.81 -0.94 -17.55
N SER A 151 4.47 -0.81 -17.55
CA SER A 151 3.61 -1.24 -18.64
C SER A 151 4.39 -1.12 -19.95
N GLY A 152 4.75 -2.25 -20.55
CA GLY A 152 5.30 -2.24 -21.89
C GLY A 152 4.24 -1.53 -22.72
N GLU A 153 4.51 -0.29 -23.08
CA GLU A 153 3.87 0.31 -24.23
C GLU A 153 4.20 -0.65 -25.36
N THR A 154 3.22 -1.47 -25.74
CA THR A 154 3.18 -2.02 -27.08
C THR A 154 3.10 -0.81 -27.99
N THR A 155 4.26 -0.28 -28.35
CA THR A 155 4.39 0.66 -29.46
C THR A 155 3.89 -0.14 -30.65
N LYS A 156 2.66 0.17 -31.07
CA LYS A 156 2.12 -0.24 -32.36
C LYS A 156 3.23 -0.01 -33.40
N PRO A 157 3.68 -1.03 -34.16
CA PRO A 157 4.60 -0.77 -35.26
C PRO A 157 3.95 0.25 -36.17
N GLY A 158 4.60 1.39 -36.32
CA GLY A 158 4.16 2.47 -37.19
C GLY A 158 3.94 1.92 -38.60
N SER A 159 2.83 2.35 -39.19
CA SER A 159 2.50 2.18 -40.60
C SER A 159 3.74 2.31 -41.48
N GLY A 160 4.02 1.28 -42.28
CA GLY A 160 5.08 1.32 -43.26
C GLY A 160 4.82 2.42 -44.29
N GLU A 161 5.67 3.44 -44.31
CA GLU A 161 5.86 4.25 -45.50
C GLU A 161 7.04 3.67 -46.27
N THR A 162 6.71 3.05 -47.40
CA THR A 162 7.65 2.60 -48.41
C THR A 162 8.34 3.83 -49.01
N THR A 163 9.59 4.06 -48.64
CA THR A 163 10.50 4.90 -49.45
C THR A 163 11.45 4.01 -50.24
N LYS A 164 11.36 4.21 -51.57
CA LYS A 164 12.04 3.52 -52.68
C LYS A 164 13.57 3.47 -52.51
N PRO A 165 14.26 2.36 -52.86
CA PRO A 165 15.72 2.29 -52.78
C PRO A 165 16.38 3.11 -53.91
N GLY A 166 17.26 4.04 -53.51
CA GLY A 166 18.14 4.77 -54.40
C GLY A 166 19.44 4.00 -54.65
N SER A 167 19.79 3.88 -55.93
CA SER A 167 20.94 3.19 -56.51
C SER A 167 22.30 3.69 -55.99
N GLY A 168 23.13 2.74 -55.55
CA GLY A 168 24.56 2.57 -55.89
C GLY A 168 25.55 3.72 -55.73
N GLU A 169 26.60 3.49 -54.94
CA GLU A 169 27.97 3.48 -55.45
C GLU A 169 28.93 2.74 -54.49
N THR A 170 29.78 1.91 -55.09
CA THR A 170 30.73 0.98 -54.47
C THR A 170 31.98 1.66 -53.93
N THR A 171 32.47 1.28 -52.76
CA THR A 171 33.91 1.30 -52.45
C THR A 171 34.31 0.07 -51.63
N LYS A 172 35.34 -0.62 -52.12
CA LYS A 172 35.89 -1.91 -51.67
C LYS A 172 36.84 -1.71 -50.47
N PRO A 173 36.81 -2.53 -49.40
CA PRO A 173 37.95 -2.66 -48.51
C PRO A 173 38.92 -3.73 -49.04
N GLY A 174 40.16 -3.34 -49.29
CA GLY A 174 41.26 -4.25 -49.64
C GLY A 174 42.06 -4.68 -48.41
N SER A 175 42.21 -6.01 -48.28
CA SER A 175 43.40 -6.79 -47.88
C SER A 175 44.43 -6.23 -46.89
N GLY A 176 44.80 -7.05 -45.89
CA GLY A 176 46.16 -7.07 -45.37
C GLY A 176 46.33 -7.67 -43.97
N GLU A 177 46.65 -8.97 -43.89
CA GLU A 177 47.15 -9.67 -42.71
C GLU A 177 48.48 -9.10 -42.18
N THR A 178 48.77 -9.24 -40.88
CA THR A 178 49.89 -10.07 -40.37
C THR A 178 50.11 -9.97 -38.84
N THR A 179 50.53 -11.11 -38.31
CA THR A 179 50.87 -11.53 -36.94
C THR A 179 52.16 -10.95 -36.33
N LYS A 180 52.20 -10.80 -34.98
CA LYS A 180 53.14 -11.48 -34.03
C LYS A 180 53.15 -10.78 -32.64
N PRO A 181 52.97 -11.48 -31.50
CA PRO A 181 53.41 -11.00 -30.19
C PRO A 181 54.76 -11.63 -29.81
N GLY A 182 55.67 -10.86 -29.21
CA GLY A 182 56.97 -11.36 -28.80
C GLY A 182 57.65 -10.56 -27.69
N SER A 183 57.95 -11.30 -26.61
CA SER A 183 58.99 -11.11 -25.59
C SER A 183 58.79 -10.10 -24.46
N GLY A 184 58.60 -10.64 -23.25
CA GLY A 184 59.15 -10.09 -22.01
C GLY A 184 59.81 -11.25 -21.26
N GLU A 185 61.14 -11.32 -21.32
CA GLU A 185 61.97 -12.22 -20.49
C GLU A 185 62.19 -11.59 -19.11
N THR A 186 62.24 -12.47 -18.09
CA THR A 186 62.84 -12.36 -16.73
C THR A 186 62.53 -11.16 -15.85
#